data_AF-A0A938ZR69-F1
#
_entry.id   AF-A0A938ZR69-F1
#
_cell.length_a   1.000
_cell.length_b   1.000
_cell.length_c   1.000
_cell.angle_alpha   90.00
_cell.angle_beta   90.00
_cell.angle_gamma   90.00
#
_symmetry.space_group_name_H-M   'P 1'
#
loop_
_entity.id
_entity.type
_entity.pdbx_description
1 polymer ?
#
loop_
_entity_poly.entity_id
_entity_poly.type
_entity_poly.pdbx_seq_one_letter_code
_entity_poly.pdbx_strand_id
1 'polypeptide(L)'
;MILSFRNTSAVCAVFLLVSVSGFYKSVIATVNNQSQLIAQQSKIQLNPVFKSILPKLKQKTQIKILLPKFIPESDGENPIYATIEAATPKKYDILLGFTPDCYGASACRLGVVSAEAVTRKTPRLTGKPVSLAKGITGYFVDFTCGAGCSDATLTWRQQGVQYVFGLKAGDRTSLVKMANSAINP
;
A
#
# COMPACT_ATOMS: atom_id res chain seq x y z
N MET A 1 14.77 98.78 -49.32
CA MET A 1 13.41 99.06 -48.81
C MET A 1 13.13 98.10 -47.66
N ILE A 2 13.17 98.63 -46.42
CA ILE A 2 12.27 98.35 -45.27
C ILE A 2 11.93 96.88 -44.90
N LEU A 3 12.36 96.50 -43.68
CA LEU A 3 11.72 95.69 -42.60
C LEU A 3 11.24 94.25 -42.95
N SER A 4 11.47 93.22 -42.12
CA SER A 4 10.94 93.10 -40.75
C SER A 4 11.44 91.83 -40.02
N PHE A 5 11.52 91.98 -38.69
CA PHE A 5 11.77 91.03 -37.59
C PHE A 5 10.99 89.70 -37.60
N ARG A 6 11.55 88.63 -37.01
CA ARG A 6 11.24 88.21 -35.61
C ARG A 6 11.98 86.95 -35.12
N ASN A 7 12.25 87.02 -33.83
CA ASN A 7 12.91 86.13 -32.89
C ASN A 7 12.34 84.71 -32.72
N THR A 8 13.28 83.76 -32.67
CA THR A 8 13.54 82.74 -31.64
C THR A 8 12.40 81.90 -31.04
N SER A 9 12.60 80.58 -31.10
CA SER A 9 12.53 79.70 -29.93
C SER A 9 13.33 78.43 -30.16
N ALA A 10 14.24 78.18 -29.21
CA ALA A 10 14.95 76.93 -29.03
C ALA A 10 13.99 75.78 -28.73
N VAL A 11 14.42 74.54 -28.97
CA VAL A 11 14.41 73.44 -27.98
C VAL A 11 15.08 72.19 -28.58
N CYS A 12 16.13 71.78 -27.88
CA CYS A 12 16.66 70.44 -27.66
C CYS A 12 16.98 69.50 -28.85
N ALA A 13 18.28 69.42 -29.11
CA ALA A 13 18.95 68.19 -29.50
C ALA A 13 18.75 67.09 -28.43
N VAL A 14 18.47 65.86 -28.86
CA VAL A 14 18.85 64.65 -28.12
C VAL A 14 19.43 63.64 -29.11
N PHE A 15 20.68 63.29 -28.84
CA PHE A 15 21.51 62.34 -29.54
C PHE A 15 20.96 60.91 -29.43
N LEU A 16 20.95 60.19 -30.55
CA LEU A 16 20.86 58.74 -30.59
C LEU A 16 22.16 58.15 -30.01
N LEU A 17 22.11 57.64 -28.78
CA LEU A 17 23.16 56.76 -28.25
C LEU A 17 22.61 55.35 -28.07
N VAL A 18 23.18 54.47 -28.89
CA VAL A 18 23.09 53.01 -28.83
C VAL A 18 23.57 52.55 -27.45
N SER A 19 22.69 51.94 -26.67
CA SER A 19 23.09 51.16 -25.51
C SER A 19 22.76 49.70 -25.75
N VAL A 20 23.81 48.89 -25.69
CA VAL A 20 23.79 47.44 -25.78
C VAL A 20 22.98 46.92 -24.61
N SER A 21 21.76 46.46 -24.85
CA SER A 21 21.02 45.65 -23.89
C SER A 21 21.72 44.30 -23.78
N GLY A 22 22.61 44.20 -22.78
CA GLY A 22 23.10 42.92 -22.30
C GLY A 22 21.90 42.07 -21.90
N PHE A 23 21.64 41.00 -22.67
CA PHE A 23 20.70 39.97 -22.29
C PHE A 23 21.24 39.28 -21.05
N TYR A 24 20.72 39.65 -19.89
CA TYR A 24 20.83 38.81 -18.70
C TYR A 24 20.13 37.50 -19.04
N LYS A 25 20.93 36.43 -19.24
CA LYS A 25 20.45 35.06 -19.20
C LYS A 25 19.91 34.82 -17.79
N SER A 26 18.63 35.10 -17.59
CA SER A 26 17.89 34.54 -16.47
C SER A 26 17.82 33.03 -16.70
N VAL A 27 18.78 32.30 -16.13
CA VAL A 27 18.65 30.86 -15.96
C VAL A 27 17.51 30.66 -14.98
N ILE A 28 16.31 30.42 -15.52
CA ILE A 28 15.24 29.82 -14.75
C ILE A 28 15.74 28.42 -14.43
N ALA A 29 16.28 28.24 -13.22
CA ALA A 29 16.47 26.91 -12.68
C ALA A 29 15.08 26.29 -12.58
N THR A 30 14.72 25.46 -13.55
CA THR A 30 13.59 24.54 -13.45
C THR A 30 13.95 23.55 -12.35
N VAL A 31 13.67 23.93 -11.10
CA VAL A 31 13.80 23.05 -9.95
C VAL A 31 12.77 21.94 -10.17
N ASN A 32 13.27 20.72 -10.43
CA ASN A 32 12.49 19.51 -10.61
C ASN A 32 11.57 19.24 -9.41
N ASN A 33 10.38 19.84 -9.44
CA ASN A 33 9.29 19.61 -8.48
C ASN A 33 8.68 18.20 -8.65
N GLN A 34 9.09 17.45 -9.69
CA GLN A 34 8.67 16.07 -9.91
C GLN A 34 9.17 15.11 -8.82
N SER A 35 10.36 15.36 -8.25
CA SER A 35 10.93 14.47 -7.22
C SER A 35 10.15 14.50 -5.91
N GLN A 36 9.50 15.62 -5.57
CA GLN A 36 8.69 15.72 -4.35
C GLN A 36 7.30 15.10 -4.49
N LEU A 37 6.70 15.13 -5.70
CA LEU A 37 5.43 14.46 -5.98
C LEU A 37 5.55 12.92 -6.00
N ILE A 38 6.68 12.39 -6.48
CA ILE A 38 6.94 10.94 -6.51
C ILE A 38 7.23 10.38 -5.11
N ALA A 39 7.89 11.15 -4.24
CA ALA A 39 8.19 10.72 -2.87
C ALA A 39 6.94 10.54 -1.98
N GLN A 40 5.84 11.24 -2.29
CA GLN A 40 4.60 11.20 -1.51
C GLN A 40 3.69 10.01 -1.84
N GLN A 41 3.90 9.33 -2.97
CA GLN A 41 3.13 8.16 -3.40
C GLN A 41 3.64 6.82 -2.84
N SER A 42 4.79 6.80 -2.15
CA SER A 42 5.34 5.56 -1.56
C SER A 42 4.90 5.28 -0.12
N LYS A 43 3.83 5.93 0.36
CA LYS A 43 3.18 5.49 1.60
C LYS A 43 2.67 4.07 1.36
N ILE A 44 3.22 3.09 2.07
CA ILE A 44 2.71 1.72 2.14
C ILE A 44 1.21 1.82 2.41
N GLN A 45 0.40 1.63 1.37
CA GLN A 45 -1.05 1.80 1.45
C GLN A 45 -1.61 0.59 2.21
N LEU A 46 -1.70 0.72 3.53
CA LEU A 46 -2.37 -0.23 4.40
C LEU A 46 -3.84 -0.32 4.01
N ASN A 47 -4.38 -1.53 3.88
CA ASN A 47 -5.82 -1.70 3.70
C ASN A 47 -6.56 -1.12 4.93
N PRO A 48 -7.56 -0.23 4.76
CA PRO A 48 -8.28 0.42 5.86
C PRO A 48 -8.83 -0.54 6.92
N VAL A 49 -9.18 -1.78 6.52
CA VAL A 49 -9.69 -2.84 7.41
C VAL A 49 -8.75 -3.09 8.59
N PHE A 50 -7.44 -2.95 8.41
CA PHE A 50 -6.45 -3.21 9.46
C PHE A 50 -6.07 -1.98 10.30
N LYS A 51 -6.57 -0.78 9.95
CA LYS A 51 -6.11 0.48 10.53
C LYS A 51 -6.29 0.52 12.05
N SER A 52 -7.41 0.04 12.56
CA SER A 52 -7.74 0.03 13.99
C SER A 52 -6.89 -0.96 14.80
N ILE A 53 -6.54 -2.11 14.21
CA ILE A 53 -5.83 -3.17 14.92
C ILE A 53 -4.30 -3.04 14.85
N LEU A 54 -3.77 -2.32 13.85
CA LEU A 54 -2.33 -2.25 13.59
C LEU A 54 -1.50 -1.77 14.79
N PRO A 55 -1.89 -0.72 15.56
CA PRO A 55 -1.11 -0.29 16.72
C PRO A 55 -1.01 -1.39 17.79
N LYS A 56 -2.13 -2.05 18.10
CA LYS A 56 -2.19 -3.15 19.06
C LYS A 56 -1.40 -4.36 18.59
N LEU A 57 -1.42 -4.64 17.29
CA LEU A 57 -0.64 -5.71 16.69
C LEU A 57 0.86 -5.45 16.86
N LYS A 58 1.33 -4.25 16.47
CA LYS A 58 2.74 -3.82 16.61
C LYS A 58 3.23 -3.83 18.05
N GLN A 59 2.36 -3.54 19.02
CA GLN A 59 2.73 -3.58 20.43
C GLN A 59 2.94 -5.01 20.95
N LYS A 60 2.15 -5.97 20.45
CA LYS A 60 2.12 -7.34 20.98
C LYS A 60 3.07 -8.30 20.28
N THR A 61 3.40 -8.04 19.01
CA THR A 61 4.20 -8.95 18.19
C THR A 61 5.58 -8.38 17.85
N GLN A 62 6.57 -9.25 17.77
CA GLN A 62 7.94 -8.93 17.37
C GLN A 62 8.31 -9.55 16.01
N ILE A 63 7.46 -10.43 15.47
CA ILE A 63 7.64 -10.96 14.12
C ILE A 63 7.20 -9.93 13.07
N LYS A 64 7.77 -10.04 11.87
CA LYS A 64 7.40 -9.18 10.75
C LYS A 64 5.91 -9.33 10.41
N ILE A 65 5.17 -8.24 10.55
CA ILE A 65 3.76 -8.16 10.21
C ILE A 65 3.61 -8.05 8.68
N LEU A 66 2.87 -8.99 8.08
CA LEU A 66 2.39 -8.89 6.71
C LEU A 66 0.86 -8.85 6.72
N LEU A 67 0.32 -7.75 6.20
CA LEU A 67 -1.12 -7.52 6.05
C LEU A 67 -1.43 -7.29 4.58
N PRO A 68 -2.43 -7.97 4.01
CA PRO A 68 -2.79 -7.82 2.61
C PRO A 68 -3.36 -6.43 2.32
N LYS A 69 -3.06 -5.91 1.13
CA LYS A 69 -3.75 -4.71 0.60
C LYS A 69 -5.07 -5.06 -0.07
N PHE A 70 -5.11 -6.20 -0.75
CA PHE A 70 -6.30 -6.73 -1.38
C PHE A 70 -6.93 -7.77 -0.46
N ILE A 71 -8.20 -7.57 -0.10
CA ILE A 71 -9.04 -8.56 0.55
C ILE A 71 -10.21 -8.79 -0.40
N PRO A 72 -10.51 -10.04 -0.81
CA PRO A 72 -11.72 -10.31 -1.58
C PRO A 72 -12.96 -9.75 -0.89
N GLU A 73 -13.90 -9.22 -1.67
CA GLU A 73 -15.17 -8.66 -1.19
C GLU A 73 -15.05 -7.36 -0.37
N SER A 74 -13.83 -6.83 -0.14
CA SER A 74 -13.64 -5.57 0.60
C SER A 74 -13.98 -4.30 -0.17
N ASP A 75 -14.26 -4.41 -1.46
CA ASP A 75 -14.76 -3.36 -2.35
C ASP A 75 -16.28 -3.41 -2.56
N GLY A 76 -16.98 -4.35 -1.92
CA GLY A 76 -18.42 -4.53 -2.01
C GLY A 76 -19.23 -3.72 -0.99
N GLU A 77 -20.54 -3.99 -0.94
CA GLU A 77 -21.50 -3.31 -0.05
C GLU A 77 -21.33 -3.69 1.43
N ASN A 78 -20.74 -4.86 1.71
CA ASN A 78 -20.60 -5.38 3.06
C ASN A 78 -19.24 -4.98 3.68
N PRO A 79 -19.23 -4.24 4.79
CA PRO A 79 -17.98 -3.86 5.46
C PRO A 79 -17.26 -5.10 6.00
N ILE A 80 -15.93 -5.13 5.82
CA ILE A 80 -15.06 -6.14 6.43
C ILE A 80 -14.39 -5.56 7.68
N TYR A 81 -14.43 -6.35 8.75
CA TYR A 81 -13.81 -6.03 10.03
C TYR A 81 -12.64 -6.98 10.29
N ALA A 82 -11.53 -6.44 10.77
CA ALA A 82 -10.42 -7.23 11.28
C ALA A 82 -10.40 -7.23 12.82
N THR A 83 -10.37 -8.42 13.40
CA THR A 83 -10.33 -8.62 14.86
C THR A 83 -9.11 -9.45 15.21
N ILE A 84 -8.31 -8.97 16.17
CA ILE A 84 -7.17 -9.76 16.68
C ILE A 84 -7.71 -10.83 17.62
N GLU A 85 -7.69 -12.07 17.18
CA GLU A 85 -8.05 -13.25 17.99
C GLU A 85 -6.91 -13.62 18.95
N ALA A 86 -5.66 -13.56 18.47
CA ALA A 86 -4.49 -13.81 19.29
C ALA A 86 -3.28 -12.97 18.85
N ALA A 87 -2.47 -12.51 19.79
CA ALA A 87 -1.19 -11.88 19.49
C ALA A 87 -0.21 -12.09 20.65
N THR A 88 1.00 -12.55 20.31
CA THR A 88 2.15 -12.77 21.19
C THR A 88 3.40 -12.26 20.50
N PRO A 89 4.56 -12.18 21.18
CA PRO A 89 5.81 -11.77 20.53
C PRO A 89 6.16 -12.58 19.26
N LYS A 90 5.69 -13.84 19.17
CA LYS A 90 6.05 -14.78 18.10
C LYS A 90 4.89 -15.12 17.15
N LYS A 91 3.70 -14.55 17.35
CA LYS A 91 2.49 -14.94 16.60
C LYS A 91 1.48 -13.81 16.54
N TYR A 92 0.74 -13.76 15.45
CA TYR A 92 -0.57 -13.11 15.44
C TYR A 92 -1.61 -13.92 14.66
N ASP A 93 -2.87 -13.75 15.04
CA ASP A 93 -4.04 -14.32 14.40
C ASP A 93 -5.13 -13.23 14.31
N ILE A 94 -5.61 -12.99 13.09
CA ILE A 94 -6.56 -11.94 12.77
C ILE A 94 -7.72 -12.59 12.02
N LEU A 95 -8.90 -12.53 12.62
CA LEU A 95 -10.15 -12.88 11.97
C LEU A 95 -10.58 -11.75 11.02
N LEU A 96 -11.01 -12.11 9.82
CA LEU A 96 -11.76 -11.25 8.93
C LEU A 96 -13.23 -11.67 8.95
N GLY A 97 -14.14 -10.73 9.24
CA GLY A 97 -15.57 -11.00 9.30
C GLY A 97 -16.41 -9.85 8.74
N PHE A 98 -17.66 -10.18 8.40
CA PHE A 98 -18.66 -9.22 7.89
C PHE A 98 -19.34 -8.41 8.99
N THR A 99 -19.08 -8.72 10.26
CA THR A 99 -19.55 -7.97 11.43
C THR A 99 -18.39 -7.75 12.40
N PRO A 100 -18.41 -6.66 13.21
CA PRO A 100 -17.34 -6.36 14.15
C PRO A 100 -17.21 -7.40 15.28
N ASP A 101 -18.29 -8.12 15.57
CA ASP A 101 -18.48 -9.06 16.66
C ASP A 101 -18.58 -10.51 16.17
N CYS A 102 -17.95 -10.84 15.04
CA CYS A 102 -18.09 -12.17 14.46
C CYS A 102 -17.55 -13.30 15.37
N TYR A 103 -16.57 -13.01 16.23
CA TYR A 103 -16.00 -13.94 17.24
C TYR A 103 -15.74 -15.38 16.73
N GLY A 104 -15.35 -15.51 15.45
CA GLY A 104 -15.07 -16.79 14.81
C GLY A 104 -16.29 -17.60 14.34
N ALA A 105 -17.51 -17.07 14.46
CA ALA A 105 -18.72 -17.75 14.01
C ALA A 105 -18.71 -17.97 12.49
N SER A 106 -19.08 -19.19 12.07
CA SER A 106 -19.01 -19.61 10.66
C SER A 106 -19.83 -18.72 9.72
N ALA A 107 -20.94 -18.15 10.19
CA ALA A 107 -21.89 -17.40 9.37
C ALA A 107 -21.39 -16.02 8.94
N CYS A 108 -20.60 -15.35 9.78
CA CYS A 108 -20.07 -14.01 9.52
C CYS A 108 -18.59 -14.02 9.11
N ARG A 109 -17.96 -15.20 9.08
CA ARG A 109 -16.52 -15.35 8.80
C ARG A 109 -16.23 -15.23 7.31
N LEU A 110 -15.36 -14.28 6.97
CA LEU A 110 -14.73 -14.21 5.65
C LEU A 110 -13.45 -15.07 5.61
N GLY A 111 -12.60 -14.97 6.63
CA GLY A 111 -11.31 -15.66 6.59
C GLY A 111 -10.34 -15.29 7.71
N VAL A 112 -9.05 -15.53 7.48
CA VAL A 112 -7.98 -15.32 8.46
C VAL A 112 -6.70 -14.78 7.84
N VAL A 113 -5.99 -13.95 8.61
CA VAL A 113 -4.65 -13.47 8.34
C VAL A 113 -3.79 -13.76 9.57
N SER A 114 -2.88 -14.74 9.48
CA SER A 114 -2.05 -15.13 10.61
C SER A 114 -0.60 -15.32 10.26
N ALA A 115 0.25 -15.25 11.29
CA ALA A 115 1.66 -15.57 11.18
C ALA A 115 2.22 -16.10 12.49
N GLU A 116 3.23 -16.95 12.38
CA GLU A 116 3.95 -17.52 13.51
C GLU A 116 5.44 -17.72 13.20
N ALA A 117 6.31 -17.48 14.19
CA ALA A 117 7.74 -17.75 14.07
C ALA A 117 7.99 -19.24 13.82
N VAL A 118 8.82 -19.56 12.83
CA VAL A 118 9.22 -20.93 12.53
C VAL A 118 10.21 -21.41 13.60
N THR A 119 9.95 -22.60 14.13
CA THR A 119 10.81 -23.28 15.11
C THR A 119 11.12 -24.71 14.61
N ARG A 120 11.98 -25.43 15.34
CA ARG A 120 12.26 -26.84 15.07
C ARG A 120 11.03 -27.74 15.17
N LYS A 121 9.97 -27.30 15.87
CA LYS A 121 8.70 -28.03 16.02
C LYS A 121 7.69 -27.68 14.94
N THR A 122 7.95 -26.66 14.11
CA THR A 122 6.99 -26.23 13.10
C THR A 122 6.94 -27.27 11.97
N PRO A 123 5.76 -27.85 11.67
CA PRO A 123 5.62 -28.93 10.70
C PRO A 123 6.00 -28.48 9.28
N ARG A 124 6.26 -29.41 8.36
CA ARG A 124 6.47 -29.05 6.95
C ARG A 124 5.19 -28.47 6.36
N LEU A 125 5.34 -27.58 5.37
CA LEU A 125 4.20 -27.05 4.63
C LEU A 125 3.55 -28.15 3.79
N THR A 126 2.23 -28.11 3.69
CA THR A 126 1.40 -29.08 2.96
C THR A 126 0.52 -28.36 1.95
N GLY A 127 0.12 -29.05 0.89
CA GLY A 127 -0.77 -28.52 -0.15
C GLY A 127 -0.10 -28.47 -1.52
N LYS A 128 -0.85 -27.94 -2.50
CA LYS A 128 -0.38 -27.79 -3.88
C LYS A 128 0.55 -26.57 -3.97
N PRO A 129 1.77 -26.70 -4.52
CA PRO A 129 2.68 -25.58 -4.64
C PRO A 129 2.12 -24.50 -5.58
N VAL A 130 2.35 -23.24 -5.24
CA VAL A 130 1.96 -22.07 -6.03
C VAL A 130 3.09 -21.04 -6.02
N SER A 131 3.32 -20.38 -7.15
CA SER A 131 4.31 -19.30 -7.23
C SER A 131 3.72 -17.99 -6.70
N LEU A 132 4.41 -17.36 -5.76
CA LEU A 132 4.10 -16.05 -5.21
C LEU A 132 5.12 -15.01 -5.67
N ALA A 133 4.83 -13.74 -5.42
CA ALA A 133 5.71 -12.62 -5.70
C ALA A 133 7.09 -12.84 -5.06
N LYS A 134 8.13 -12.25 -5.70
CA LYS A 134 9.54 -12.35 -5.27
C LYS A 134 10.07 -13.79 -5.25
N GLY A 135 9.52 -14.68 -6.08
CA GLY A 135 9.97 -16.07 -6.23
C GLY A 135 9.66 -16.98 -5.04
N ILE A 136 8.77 -16.55 -4.13
CA ILE A 136 8.39 -17.34 -2.96
C ILE A 136 7.47 -18.48 -3.40
N THR A 137 7.74 -19.69 -2.91
CA THR A 137 6.79 -20.81 -3.07
C THR A 137 5.81 -20.82 -1.90
N GLY A 138 4.52 -20.69 -2.21
CA GLY A 138 3.42 -20.93 -1.29
C GLY A 138 2.79 -22.31 -1.49
N TYR A 139 1.99 -22.74 -0.53
CA TYR A 139 1.29 -24.02 -0.56
C TYR A 139 -0.20 -23.79 -0.30
N PHE A 140 -1.01 -24.15 -1.29
CA PHE A 140 -2.45 -24.00 -1.27
C PHE A 140 -3.13 -25.30 -0.81
N VAL A 141 -4.02 -25.20 0.15
CA VAL A 141 -4.91 -26.29 0.58
C VAL A 141 -6.34 -25.84 0.31
N ASP A 142 -7.09 -26.68 -0.39
CA ASP A 142 -8.47 -26.39 -0.77
C ASP A 142 -9.40 -26.47 0.45
N PHE A 143 -10.56 -25.83 0.36
CA PHE A 143 -11.58 -25.96 1.39
C PHE A 143 -12.29 -27.31 1.29
N THR A 144 -12.96 -27.69 2.38
CA THR A 144 -13.88 -28.83 2.40
C THR A 144 -15.22 -28.39 2.97
N CYS A 145 -16.31 -28.96 2.45
CA CYS A 145 -17.66 -28.64 2.93
C CYS A 145 -18.32 -29.88 3.52
N GLY A 146 -18.95 -29.67 4.68
CA GLY A 146 -19.91 -30.58 5.30
C GLY A 146 -21.14 -29.78 5.74
N ALA A 147 -21.40 -29.70 7.06
CA ALA A 147 -22.42 -28.80 7.61
C ALA A 147 -22.09 -27.30 7.40
N GLY A 148 -20.82 -26.99 7.17
CA GLY A 148 -20.33 -25.70 6.69
C GLY A 148 -19.03 -25.91 5.93
N CYS A 149 -18.57 -24.88 5.22
CA CYS A 149 -17.29 -24.94 4.51
C CYS A 149 -16.16 -24.41 5.40
N SER A 150 -15.01 -25.10 5.36
CA SER A 150 -13.77 -24.63 5.95
C SER A 150 -13.19 -23.46 5.15
N ASP A 151 -12.10 -22.91 5.67
CA ASP A 151 -11.26 -22.01 4.87
C ASP A 151 -10.45 -22.85 3.86
N ALA A 152 -10.30 -22.35 2.64
CA ALA A 152 -9.13 -22.66 1.83
C ALA A 152 -7.96 -21.84 2.39
N THR A 153 -6.74 -22.36 2.32
CA THR A 153 -5.57 -21.69 2.89
C THR A 153 -4.41 -21.62 1.92
N LEU A 154 -3.64 -20.55 2.05
CA LEU A 154 -2.37 -20.36 1.36
C LEU A 154 -1.30 -20.05 2.41
N THR A 155 -0.34 -20.98 2.53
CA THR A 155 0.73 -20.90 3.52
C THR A 155 2.08 -20.74 2.84
N TRP A 156 2.91 -19.83 3.33
CA TRP A 156 4.30 -19.71 2.89
C TRP A 156 5.22 -19.34 4.04
N ARG A 157 6.53 -19.43 3.80
CA ARG A 157 7.56 -19.00 4.76
C ARG A 157 8.43 -17.92 4.16
N GLN A 158 8.72 -16.90 4.96
CA GLN A 158 9.64 -15.83 4.60
C GLN A 158 10.33 -15.31 5.87
N GLN A 159 11.66 -15.18 5.82
CA GLN A 159 12.45 -14.56 6.90
C GLN A 159 12.19 -15.18 8.30
N GLY A 160 12.09 -16.51 8.38
CA GLY A 160 11.86 -17.21 9.65
C GLY A 160 10.43 -17.15 10.20
N VAL A 161 9.47 -16.65 9.42
CA VAL A 161 8.05 -16.56 9.77
C VAL A 161 7.23 -17.39 8.79
N GLN A 162 6.26 -18.16 9.29
CA GLN A 162 5.23 -18.81 8.49
C GLN A 162 3.99 -17.93 8.48
N TYR A 163 3.49 -17.62 7.29
CA TYR A 163 2.29 -16.82 7.08
C TYR A 163 1.19 -17.71 6.53
N VAL A 164 -0.05 -17.52 6.99
CA VAL A 164 -1.24 -18.22 6.51
C VAL A 164 -2.33 -17.20 6.23
N PHE A 165 -2.76 -17.14 4.98
CA PHE A 165 -4.01 -16.46 4.61
C PHE A 165 -5.07 -17.51 4.31
N GLY A 166 -6.27 -17.32 4.83
CA GLY A 166 -7.39 -18.22 4.61
C GLY A 166 -8.66 -17.47 4.25
N LEU A 167 -9.50 -18.10 3.45
CA LEU A 167 -10.81 -17.59 3.03
C LEU A 167 -11.82 -18.72 3.08
N LYS A 168 -12.97 -18.47 3.72
CA LYS A 168 -14.07 -19.43 3.82
C LYS A 168 -14.56 -19.76 2.41
N ALA A 169 -14.52 -21.04 2.05
CA ALA A 169 -14.86 -21.51 0.69
C ALA A 169 -14.15 -20.74 -0.44
N GLY A 170 -12.98 -20.15 -0.16
CA GLY A 170 -12.27 -19.29 -1.11
C GLY A 170 -11.49 -20.08 -2.17
N ASP A 171 -11.18 -19.41 -3.27
CA ASP A 171 -10.42 -20.01 -4.36
C ASP A 171 -8.91 -19.67 -4.33
N ARG A 172 -8.13 -20.47 -5.06
CA ARG A 172 -6.67 -20.32 -5.18
C ARG A 172 -6.25 -18.96 -5.75
N THR A 173 -6.97 -18.44 -6.74
CA THR A 173 -6.62 -17.18 -7.42
C THR A 173 -6.77 -16.00 -6.47
N SER A 174 -7.87 -15.95 -5.73
CA SER A 174 -8.15 -14.94 -4.71
C SER A 174 -7.09 -14.95 -3.61
N LEU A 175 -6.72 -16.12 -3.09
CA LEU A 175 -5.66 -16.24 -2.07
C LEU A 175 -4.28 -15.84 -2.60
N VAL A 176 -3.93 -16.22 -3.83
CA VAL A 176 -2.65 -15.80 -4.45
C VAL A 176 -2.61 -14.28 -4.61
N LYS A 177 -3.70 -13.65 -5.08
CA LYS A 177 -3.79 -12.19 -5.20
C LYS A 177 -3.68 -11.50 -3.83
N MET A 178 -4.37 -12.02 -2.82
CA MET A 178 -4.30 -11.53 -1.44
C MET A 178 -2.89 -11.62 -0.86
N ALA A 179 -2.23 -12.79 -0.97
CA ALA A 179 -0.85 -12.99 -0.51
C ALA A 179 0.15 -12.07 -1.23
N ASN A 180 0.06 -11.98 -2.56
CA ASN A 180 0.95 -11.13 -3.35
C ASN A 180 0.80 -9.64 -3.00
N SER A 181 -0.42 -9.20 -2.66
CA SER A 181 -0.66 -7.83 -2.19
C SER A 181 0.01 -7.51 -0.84
N ALA A 182 0.32 -8.52 -0.03
CA ALA A 182 1.09 -8.38 1.21
C ALA A 182 2.61 -8.48 0.99
N ILE A 183 3.04 -9.37 0.08
CA ILE A 183 4.45 -9.63 -0.22
C ILE A 183 5.07 -8.49 -1.03
N ASN A 184 4.30 -7.86 -1.92
CA ASN A 184 4.68 -6.68 -2.69
C ASN A 184 3.87 -5.45 -2.23
N PRO A 185 4.18 -4.91 -1.05
CA PRO A 185 3.43 -3.81 -0.44
C PRO A 185 3.79 -2.45 -1.02
#